data_AF-A0A2A7H154-F1
#
_entry.id   AF-A0A2A7H154-F1
#
_cell.length_a   1.000
_cell.length_b   1.000
_cell.length_c   1.000
_cell.angle_alpha   90.00
_cell.angle_beta   90.00
_cell.angle_gamma   90.00
#
_symmetry.space_group_name_H-M   'P 1'
#
loop_
_entity.id
_entity.type
_entity.pdbx_description
1 polymer ?
#
loop_
_entity_poly.entity_id
_entity_poly.type
_entity_poly.pdbx_seq_one_letter_code
_entity_poly.pdbx_strand_id
1 'polypeptide(L)'
;MTDKKITVQFTMLTFCIAYLVSGALIALGQFGYSVHNWVHSLQQFGMNIPFAIYILSPAIASYIVLKKNNKIAGFKEWLRTVFYAKNSISLYLFVVAGLALYFLIHIAVSGHTEMVLPFYTFFLSLLGNLIIGGLEEAGWMYILQPELDKKYGFVLSSVFVGIIWILWHIPLFFIPGTNHGEGLINFWMFAVQLIAFRFFNGAIYKISGKGRVFMCVLFHTMFNAASPIFGTMTMTWAGTIAANAVIVLVSIVTVVIYDKKNRRIV
;
A
#
# COMPACT_ATOMS: atom_id res chain seq x y z
N MET A 1 -24.71 -11.64 -9.26
CA MET A 1 -23.49 -12.37 -8.87
C MET A 1 -22.99 -11.83 -7.55
N THR A 2 -22.62 -12.70 -6.60
CA THR A 2 -22.27 -12.31 -5.23
C THR A 2 -20.92 -11.62 -5.17
N ASP A 3 -20.78 -10.56 -4.37
CA ASP A 3 -19.53 -9.82 -4.21
C ASP A 3 -18.38 -10.72 -3.70
N LYS A 4 -18.71 -11.79 -2.95
CA LYS A 4 -17.79 -12.89 -2.57
C LYS A 4 -17.05 -13.50 -3.77
N LYS A 5 -17.72 -13.72 -4.91
CA LYS A 5 -17.09 -14.30 -6.11
C LYS A 5 -16.04 -13.36 -6.70
N ILE A 6 -16.31 -12.05 -6.68
CA ILE A 6 -15.39 -11.02 -7.19
C ILE A 6 -14.15 -10.95 -6.30
N THR A 7 -14.31 -10.96 -4.98
CA THR A 7 -13.18 -10.97 -4.03
C THR A 7 -12.27 -12.17 -4.25
N VAL A 8 -12.82 -13.38 -4.39
CA VAL A 8 -12.02 -14.60 -4.62
C VAL A 8 -11.29 -14.54 -5.96
N GLN A 9 -11.98 -14.16 -7.05
CA GLN A 9 -11.35 -14.02 -8.37
C GLN A 9 -10.23 -13.00 -8.36
N PHE A 10 -10.43 -11.86 -7.70
CA PHE A 10 -9.42 -10.83 -7.52
C PHE A 10 -8.21 -11.38 -6.78
N THR A 11 -8.39 -11.93 -5.57
CA THR A 11 -7.28 -12.44 -4.76
C THR A 11 -6.50 -13.53 -5.51
N MET A 12 -7.18 -14.48 -6.16
CA MET A 12 -6.52 -15.53 -6.93
C MET A 12 -5.72 -14.96 -8.09
N LEU A 13 -6.30 -14.07 -8.90
CA LEU A 13 -5.61 -13.51 -10.07
C LEU A 13 -4.41 -12.65 -9.65
N THR A 14 -4.56 -11.84 -8.59
CA THR A 14 -3.47 -11.05 -8.02
C THR A 14 -2.31 -11.95 -7.61
N PHE A 15 -2.57 -13.02 -6.85
CA PHE A 15 -1.51 -13.94 -6.41
C PHE A 15 -0.91 -14.73 -7.57
N CYS A 16 -1.70 -15.17 -8.55
CA CYS A 16 -1.17 -15.86 -9.73
C CYS A 16 -0.18 -14.97 -10.49
N ILE A 17 -0.55 -13.73 -10.82
CA ILE A 17 0.37 -12.80 -11.50
C ILE A 17 1.59 -12.57 -10.62
N ALA A 18 1.36 -12.29 -9.33
CA ALA A 18 2.44 -11.93 -8.42
C ALA A 18 3.48 -13.03 -8.28
N TYR A 19 3.06 -14.25 -7.95
CA TYR A 19 3.95 -15.37 -7.66
C TYR A 19 4.60 -15.95 -8.92
N LEU A 20 3.90 -15.96 -10.06
CA LEU A 20 4.52 -16.37 -11.32
C LEU A 20 5.63 -15.42 -11.73
N VAL A 21 5.39 -14.11 -11.68
CA VAL A 21 6.36 -13.11 -12.10
C VAL A 21 7.51 -13.02 -11.12
N SER A 22 7.24 -12.90 -9.81
CA SER A 22 8.29 -12.87 -8.79
C SER A 22 9.10 -14.17 -8.74
N GLY A 23 8.46 -15.34 -8.89
CA GLY A 23 9.17 -16.62 -8.98
C GLY A 23 10.15 -16.68 -10.14
N ALA A 24 9.77 -16.15 -11.31
CA ALA A 24 10.68 -16.01 -12.44
C ALA A 24 11.84 -15.06 -12.13
N LEU A 25 11.59 -13.92 -11.48
CA LEU A 25 12.64 -12.97 -11.09
C LEU A 25 13.64 -13.57 -10.09
N ILE A 26 13.15 -14.33 -9.11
CA ILE A 26 13.98 -15.03 -8.12
C ILE A 26 14.87 -16.07 -8.83
N ALA A 27 14.30 -16.84 -9.75
CA ALA A 27 15.04 -17.85 -10.52
C ALA A 27 16.10 -17.20 -11.42
N LEU A 28 15.74 -16.14 -12.15
CA LEU A 28 16.68 -15.36 -12.98
C LEU A 28 17.77 -14.69 -12.13
N GLY A 29 17.45 -14.35 -10.87
CA GLY A 29 18.40 -13.83 -9.90
C GLY A 29 19.62 -14.72 -9.69
N GLN A 30 19.43 -16.05 -9.74
CA GLN A 30 20.52 -17.03 -9.66
C GLN A 30 21.47 -16.98 -10.88
N PHE A 31 21.04 -16.34 -11.96
CA PHE A 31 21.82 -16.14 -13.19
C PHE A 31 22.28 -14.69 -13.36
N GLY A 32 22.26 -13.88 -12.30
CA GLY A 32 22.78 -12.51 -12.30
C GLY A 32 21.77 -11.42 -12.68
N TYR A 33 20.48 -11.75 -12.83
CA TYR A 33 19.45 -10.72 -12.95
C TYR A 33 19.26 -9.99 -11.62
N SER A 34 19.06 -8.67 -11.68
CA SER A 34 18.80 -7.84 -10.50
C SER A 34 17.88 -6.67 -10.83
N VAL A 35 17.02 -6.31 -9.89
CA VAL A 35 16.14 -5.13 -9.96
C VAL A 35 16.92 -3.90 -9.50
N HIS A 36 16.62 -2.75 -10.10
CA HIS A 36 17.34 -1.51 -9.81
C HIS A 36 16.44 -0.51 -9.07
N ASN A 37 16.82 -0.12 -7.85
CA ASN A 37 16.10 0.92 -7.09
C ASN A 37 16.20 2.30 -7.78
N TRP A 38 17.33 2.58 -8.42
CA TRP A 38 17.55 3.78 -9.23
C TRP A 38 17.84 3.38 -10.68
N VAL A 39 17.12 3.98 -11.61
CA VAL A 39 17.22 3.67 -13.04
C VAL A 39 18.04 4.76 -13.72
N HIS A 40 19.21 4.39 -14.22
CA HIS A 40 20.15 5.28 -14.91
C HIS A 40 20.29 4.96 -16.41
N SER A 41 19.71 3.85 -16.88
CA SER A 41 19.77 3.46 -18.29
C SER A 41 18.46 2.81 -18.76
N LEU A 42 18.25 2.81 -20.08
CA LEU A 42 17.10 2.13 -20.70
C LEU A 42 17.12 0.61 -20.46
N GLN A 43 18.31 0.02 -20.35
CA GLN A 43 18.46 -1.39 -20.01
C GLN A 43 17.94 -1.67 -18.60
N GLN A 44 18.33 -0.87 -17.61
CA GLN A 44 17.84 -1.01 -16.23
C GLN A 44 16.32 -0.79 -16.15
N PHE A 45 15.80 0.16 -16.92
CA PHE A 45 14.35 0.36 -17.05
C PHE A 45 13.66 -0.90 -17.58
N GLY A 46 14.17 -1.47 -18.67
CA GLY A 46 13.66 -2.71 -19.26
C GLY A 46 13.73 -3.89 -18.29
N MET A 47 14.83 -4.01 -17.55
CA MET A 47 14.99 -5.01 -16.50
C MET A 47 13.95 -4.86 -15.40
N ASN A 48 13.51 -3.66 -15.05
CA ASN A 48 12.50 -3.44 -14.00
C ASN A 48 11.04 -3.71 -14.45
N ILE A 49 10.77 -3.91 -15.76
CA ILE A 49 9.39 -4.11 -16.26
C ILE A 49 8.71 -5.32 -15.60
N PRO A 50 9.32 -6.52 -15.51
CA PRO A 50 8.69 -7.64 -14.83
C PRO A 50 8.44 -7.35 -13.34
N PHE A 51 9.36 -6.65 -12.67
CA PHE A 51 9.14 -6.23 -11.28
C PHE A 51 7.93 -5.31 -11.14
N ALA A 52 7.75 -4.36 -12.06
CA ALA A 52 6.55 -3.51 -12.10
C ALA A 52 5.27 -4.34 -12.33
N ILE A 53 5.29 -5.39 -13.15
CA ILE A 53 4.13 -6.30 -13.34
C ILE A 53 3.80 -7.05 -12.05
N TYR A 54 4.80 -7.53 -11.30
CA TYR A 54 4.61 -8.14 -9.99
C TYR A 54 3.88 -7.17 -9.05
N ILE A 55 4.44 -5.98 -8.86
CA ILE A 55 3.89 -4.97 -7.94
C ILE A 55 2.50 -4.47 -8.38
N LEU A 56 2.28 -4.28 -9.69
CA LEU A 56 1.00 -3.87 -10.25
C LEU A 56 -0.04 -5.00 -10.33
N SER A 57 0.28 -6.22 -9.89
CA SER A 57 -0.64 -7.35 -9.95
C SER A 57 -2.02 -7.07 -9.32
N PRO A 58 -2.18 -6.32 -8.20
CA PRO A 58 -3.49 -5.97 -7.67
C PRO A 58 -4.24 -4.99 -8.59
N ALA A 59 -3.55 -4.02 -9.18
CA ALA A 59 -4.16 -3.06 -10.11
C ALA A 59 -4.63 -3.75 -11.40
N ILE A 60 -3.79 -4.62 -11.97
CA ILE A 60 -4.09 -5.41 -13.16
C ILE A 60 -5.28 -6.34 -12.89
N ALA A 61 -5.24 -7.08 -11.78
CA ALA A 61 -6.31 -7.99 -11.40
C ALA A 61 -7.62 -7.26 -11.13
N SER A 62 -7.59 -6.09 -10.50
CA SER A 62 -8.81 -5.33 -10.21
C SER A 62 -9.50 -4.87 -11.49
N TYR A 63 -8.75 -4.35 -12.46
CA TYR A 63 -9.30 -3.97 -13.76
C TYR A 63 -9.94 -5.18 -14.47
N ILE A 64 -9.20 -6.28 -14.61
CA ILE A 64 -9.67 -7.49 -15.32
C ILE A 64 -10.94 -8.04 -14.66
N VAL A 65 -10.93 -8.20 -13.34
CA VAL A 65 -12.05 -8.80 -12.61
C VAL A 65 -13.26 -7.87 -12.60
N LEU A 66 -13.11 -6.56 -12.39
CA LEU A 66 -14.24 -5.63 -12.42
C LEU A 66 -14.86 -5.57 -13.83
N LYS A 67 -14.04 -5.55 -14.88
CA LYS A 67 -14.52 -5.54 -16.27
C LYS A 67 -15.23 -6.83 -16.64
N LYS A 68 -14.65 -7.99 -16.31
CA LYS A 68 -15.25 -9.31 -16.58
C LYS A 68 -16.59 -9.51 -15.86
N ASN A 69 -16.75 -8.88 -14.70
CA ASN A 69 -17.97 -8.96 -13.90
C ASN A 69 -18.95 -7.79 -14.13
N ASN A 70 -18.76 -7.00 -15.20
CA ASN A 70 -19.62 -5.87 -15.58
C ASN A 70 -19.81 -4.83 -14.46
N LYS A 71 -18.84 -4.66 -13.55
CA LYS A 71 -18.86 -3.63 -12.50
C LYS A 71 -18.34 -2.28 -12.99
N ILE A 72 -17.63 -2.27 -14.11
CA ILE A 72 -17.14 -1.09 -14.81
C ILE A 72 -17.36 -1.25 -16.32
N ALA A 73 -17.63 -0.15 -17.02
CA ALA A 73 -17.78 -0.11 -18.47
C ALA A 73 -16.43 -0.24 -19.19
N GLY A 74 -15.32 0.17 -18.59
CA GLY A 74 -14.00 0.06 -19.21
C GLY A 74 -12.89 0.77 -18.46
N PHE A 75 -11.72 0.86 -19.08
CA PHE A 75 -10.51 1.40 -18.47
C PHE A 75 -10.66 2.86 -18.01
N LYS A 76 -11.35 3.69 -18.81
CA LYS A 76 -11.62 5.09 -18.46
C LYS A 76 -12.43 5.24 -17.17
N GLU A 77 -13.43 4.36 -16.96
CA GLU A 77 -14.23 4.38 -15.73
C GLU A 77 -13.41 3.88 -14.53
N TRP A 78 -12.62 2.83 -14.72
CA TRP A 78 -11.69 2.35 -13.70
C TRP A 78 -10.74 3.47 -13.24
N LEU A 79 -10.08 4.15 -14.18
CA LEU A 79 -9.22 5.31 -13.88
C LEU A 79 -9.98 6.41 -13.16
N ARG A 80 -11.20 6.74 -13.61
CA ARG A 80 -12.01 7.79 -12.97
C ARG A 80 -12.34 7.47 -11.51
N THR A 81 -12.52 6.20 -11.17
CA THR A 81 -12.77 5.78 -9.79
C THR A 81 -11.48 5.78 -8.96
N VAL A 82 -10.39 5.21 -9.49
CA VAL A 82 -9.10 5.12 -8.81
C VAL A 82 -8.51 6.50 -8.55
N PHE A 83 -8.63 7.42 -9.51
CA PHE A 83 -8.11 8.79 -9.46
C PHE A 83 -9.19 9.83 -9.15
N TYR A 84 -10.27 9.45 -8.43
CA TYR A 84 -11.28 10.40 -7.99
C TYR A 84 -10.73 11.28 -6.85
N ALA A 85 -10.05 12.38 -7.20
CA ALA A 85 -9.40 13.27 -6.23
C ALA A 85 -10.36 14.25 -5.53
N LYS A 86 -11.58 14.48 -6.03
CA LYS A 86 -12.48 15.46 -5.39
C LYS A 86 -12.86 15.00 -3.96
N ASN A 87 -12.35 15.70 -2.95
CA ASN A 87 -12.63 15.42 -1.54
C ASN A 87 -12.46 16.67 -0.65
N SER A 88 -12.85 16.60 0.63
CA SER A 88 -12.64 17.72 1.56
C SER A 88 -11.16 17.88 1.91
N ILE A 89 -10.69 19.12 2.04
CA ILE A 89 -9.29 19.43 2.38
C ILE A 89 -8.84 18.80 3.72
N SER A 90 -9.77 18.66 4.67
CA SER A 90 -9.54 18.01 5.96
C SER A 90 -9.03 16.57 5.83
N LEU A 91 -9.42 15.85 4.78
CA LEU A 91 -8.99 14.47 4.53
C LEU A 91 -7.57 14.41 3.98
N TYR A 92 -7.20 15.37 3.14
CA TYR A 92 -5.83 15.52 2.68
C TYR A 92 -4.90 15.85 3.85
N LEU A 93 -5.32 16.78 4.71
CA LEU A 93 -4.61 17.09 5.94
C LEU A 93 -4.51 15.87 6.87
N PHE A 94 -5.56 15.05 6.97
CA PHE A 94 -5.53 13.80 7.75
C PHE A 94 -4.49 12.80 7.21
N VAL A 95 -4.40 12.62 5.88
CA VAL A 95 -3.38 11.76 5.25
C VAL A 95 -1.97 12.28 5.53
N VAL A 96 -1.74 13.58 5.32
CA VAL A 96 -0.44 14.22 5.59
C VAL A 96 -0.08 14.15 7.07
N ALA A 97 -1.04 14.38 7.96
CA ALA A 97 -0.83 14.31 9.41
C ALA A 97 -0.53 12.89 9.88
N GLY A 98 -1.20 11.87 9.34
CA GLY A 98 -0.89 10.47 9.65
C GLY A 98 0.51 10.07 9.21
N LEU A 99 0.92 10.51 8.02
CA LEU A 99 2.29 10.32 7.52
C LEU A 99 3.32 11.00 8.43
N ALA A 100 3.12 12.28 8.73
CA ALA A 100 4.02 13.03 9.61
C ALA A 100 4.08 12.40 11.01
N LEU A 101 2.94 12.03 11.58
CA LEU A 101 2.86 11.36 12.87
C LEU A 101 3.67 10.06 12.90
N TYR A 102 3.57 9.23 11.87
CA TYR A 102 4.32 7.98 11.78
C TYR A 102 5.84 8.22 11.90
N PHE A 103 6.40 9.12 11.09
CA PHE A 103 7.83 9.41 11.12
C PHE A 103 8.27 10.18 12.36
N LEU A 104 7.44 11.10 12.88
CA LEU A 104 7.74 11.84 14.11
C LEU A 104 7.82 10.92 15.33
N ILE A 105 6.99 9.88 15.42
CA ILE A 105 7.08 8.90 16.50
C ILE A 105 8.38 8.09 16.39
N HIS A 106 8.77 7.70 15.17
CA HIS A 106 10.08 7.07 14.95
C HIS A 106 11.22 7.96 15.41
N ILE A 107 11.21 9.26 15.07
CA ILE A 107 12.21 10.23 15.52
C ILE A 107 12.21 10.33 17.05
N ALA A 108 11.05 10.49 17.67
CA ALA A 108 10.92 10.67 19.12
C ALA A 108 11.41 9.45 19.91
N VAL A 109 11.22 8.23 19.39
CA VAL A 109 11.57 6.98 20.09
C VAL A 109 13.01 6.55 19.79
N SER A 110 13.46 6.66 18.54
CA SER A 110 14.82 6.24 18.15
C SER A 110 15.89 7.29 18.44
N GLY A 111 15.51 8.57 18.54
CA GLY A 111 16.45 9.69 18.62
C GLY A 111 17.21 9.96 17.32
N HIS A 112 16.98 9.18 16.26
CA HIS A 112 17.63 9.35 14.97
C HIS A 112 16.90 10.44 14.16
N THR A 113 17.63 11.50 13.80
CA THR A 113 17.11 12.63 13.01
C THR A 113 17.78 12.78 11.64
N GLU A 114 18.73 11.91 11.32
CA GLU A 114 19.48 11.96 10.07
C GLU A 114 18.64 11.49 8.88
N MET A 115 18.54 12.35 7.86
CA MET A 115 17.94 11.99 6.58
C MET A 115 18.99 11.28 5.70
N VAL A 116 18.65 10.10 5.19
CA VAL A 116 19.49 9.32 4.27
C VAL A 116 19.57 9.98 2.91
N LEU A 117 18.45 10.56 2.45
CA LEU A 117 18.35 11.26 1.18
C LEU A 117 17.86 12.70 1.40
N PRO A 118 18.24 13.65 0.55
CA PRO A 118 17.71 15.01 0.61
C PRO A 118 16.19 15.01 0.48
N PHE A 119 15.50 15.87 1.23
CA PHE A 119 14.03 15.93 1.24
C PHE A 119 13.40 16.17 -0.15
N TYR A 120 14.08 16.86 -1.07
CA TYR A 120 13.56 17.07 -2.42
C TYR A 120 13.33 15.75 -3.20
N THR A 121 14.01 14.66 -2.82
CA THR A 121 13.80 13.32 -3.41
C THR A 121 12.39 12.78 -3.16
N PHE A 122 11.70 13.29 -2.14
CA PHE A 122 10.29 13.01 -1.88
C PHE A 122 9.47 13.35 -3.11
N PHE A 123 9.59 14.59 -3.60
CA PHE A 123 8.83 15.09 -4.74
C PHE A 123 9.23 14.40 -6.05
N LEU A 124 10.53 14.13 -6.24
CA LEU A 124 11.03 13.43 -7.43
C LEU A 124 10.52 11.99 -7.52
N SER A 125 10.34 11.32 -6.40
CA SER A 125 9.94 9.90 -6.35
C SER A 125 8.43 9.68 -6.37
N LEU A 126 7.58 10.71 -6.24
CA LEU A 126 6.13 10.57 -6.18
C LEU A 126 5.53 9.85 -7.40
N LEU A 127 5.98 10.17 -8.61
CA LEU A 127 5.44 9.55 -9.83
C LEU A 127 5.80 8.07 -9.91
N GLY A 128 7.05 7.73 -9.59
CA GLY A 128 7.49 6.33 -9.53
C GLY A 128 6.64 5.58 -8.50
N ASN A 129 6.61 6.07 -7.26
CA ASN A 129 5.88 5.46 -6.15
C ASN A 129 4.36 5.40 -6.35
N LEU A 130 3.78 6.28 -7.15
CA LEU A 130 2.39 6.16 -7.56
C LEU A 130 2.17 4.88 -8.37
N ILE A 131 3.08 4.58 -9.30
CA ILE A 131 3.02 3.40 -10.15
C ILE A 131 3.39 2.14 -9.36
N ILE A 132 4.53 2.15 -8.67
CA ILE A 132 5.09 0.95 -7.99
C ILE A 132 4.65 0.79 -6.53
N GLY A 133 3.56 1.43 -6.11
CA GLY A 133 3.04 1.27 -4.76
C GLY A 133 1.62 1.78 -4.63
N GLY A 134 1.40 3.05 -4.94
CA GLY A 134 0.08 3.69 -4.86
C GLY A 134 -1.01 2.92 -5.59
N LEU A 135 -0.74 2.47 -6.81
CA LEU A 135 -1.70 1.72 -7.64
C LEU A 135 -2.09 0.36 -7.08
N GLU A 136 -1.35 -0.23 -6.13
CA GLU A 136 -1.79 -1.45 -5.44
C GLU A 136 -3.16 -1.26 -4.78
N GLU A 137 -3.43 -0.06 -4.25
CA GLU A 137 -4.68 0.27 -3.57
C GLU A 137 -5.89 0.26 -4.53
N ALA A 138 -5.65 0.34 -5.84
CA ALA A 138 -6.69 0.15 -6.85
C ALA A 138 -7.26 -1.28 -6.87
N GLY A 139 -6.57 -2.25 -6.26
CA GLY A 139 -7.09 -3.59 -5.98
C GLY A 139 -7.56 -3.73 -4.54
N TRP A 140 -6.69 -3.42 -3.58
CA TRP A 140 -6.96 -3.64 -2.16
C TRP A 140 -8.17 -2.85 -1.65
N MET A 141 -8.27 -1.57 -2.03
CA MET A 141 -9.32 -0.67 -1.55
C MET A 141 -10.50 -0.55 -2.49
N TYR A 142 -10.35 -0.96 -3.75
CA TYR A 142 -11.49 -1.02 -4.66
C TYR A 142 -12.30 -2.32 -4.46
N ILE A 143 -11.65 -3.43 -4.11
CA ILE A 143 -12.30 -4.74 -4.03
C ILE A 143 -12.16 -5.39 -2.65
N LEU A 144 -10.94 -5.69 -2.20
CA LEU A 144 -10.75 -6.66 -1.12
C LEU A 144 -11.18 -6.16 0.27
N GLN A 145 -10.57 -5.09 0.75
CA GLN A 145 -10.80 -4.56 2.09
C GLN A 145 -12.24 -4.07 2.33
N PRO A 146 -12.91 -3.40 1.37
CA PRO A 146 -14.31 -3.00 1.55
C PRO A 146 -15.26 -4.19 1.69
N GLU A 147 -15.06 -5.25 0.91
CA GLU A 147 -15.92 -6.45 0.99
C GLU A 147 -15.71 -7.21 2.30
N LEU A 148 -14.47 -7.25 2.81
CA LEU A 148 -14.18 -7.83 4.12
C LEU A 148 -14.72 -6.95 5.27
N ASP A 149 -14.70 -5.61 5.14
CA ASP A 149 -15.26 -4.69 6.14
C ASP A 149 -16.78 -4.83 6.24
N LYS A 150 -17.48 -4.97 5.11
CA LYS A 150 -18.93 -5.25 5.11
C LYS A 150 -19.28 -6.54 5.85
N LYS A 151 -18.41 -7.55 5.79
CA LYS A 151 -18.68 -8.88 6.36
C LYS A 151 -18.23 -9.04 7.81
N TYR A 152 -17.06 -8.50 8.15
CA TYR A 152 -16.39 -8.75 9.44
C TYR A 152 -16.17 -7.49 10.27
N GLY A 153 -16.50 -6.31 9.74
CA GLY A 153 -16.24 -5.02 10.37
C GLY A 153 -14.78 -4.58 10.25
N PHE A 154 -14.52 -3.38 10.76
CA PHE A 154 -13.27 -2.64 10.53
C PHE A 154 -12.02 -3.41 10.99
N VAL A 155 -12.00 -3.84 12.25
CA VAL A 155 -10.83 -4.45 12.88
C VAL A 155 -10.44 -5.76 12.19
N LEU A 156 -11.40 -6.68 12.03
CA LEU A 156 -11.14 -7.98 11.40
C LEU A 156 -10.80 -7.85 9.92
N SER A 157 -11.45 -6.92 9.20
CA SER A 157 -11.09 -6.62 7.81
C SER A 157 -9.65 -6.15 7.69
N SER A 158 -9.23 -5.18 8.50
CA SER A 158 -7.84 -4.68 8.48
C SER A 158 -6.82 -5.78 8.81
N VAL A 159 -7.10 -6.66 9.77
CA VAL A 159 -6.22 -7.81 10.09
C VAL A 159 -6.15 -8.79 8.92
N PHE A 160 -7.29 -9.22 8.37
CA PHE A 160 -7.30 -10.20 7.27
C PHE A 160 -6.63 -9.67 6.01
N VAL A 161 -6.88 -8.42 5.64
CA VAL A 161 -6.21 -7.80 4.49
C VAL A 161 -4.72 -7.62 4.79
N GLY A 162 -4.35 -7.26 6.02
CA GLY A 162 -2.95 -7.19 6.45
C GLY A 162 -2.22 -8.52 6.23
N ILE A 163 -2.80 -9.63 6.67
CA ILE A 163 -2.25 -10.97 6.46
C ILE A 163 -2.14 -11.30 4.95
N ILE A 164 -3.20 -11.05 4.17
CA ILE A 164 -3.17 -11.29 2.72
C ILE A 164 -2.08 -10.45 2.05
N TRP A 165 -1.89 -9.20 2.47
CA TRP A 165 -0.89 -8.31 1.90
C TRP A 165 0.54 -8.69 2.31
N ILE A 166 0.75 -9.21 3.53
CA ILE A 166 2.01 -9.83 3.95
C ILE A 166 2.33 -11.02 3.05
N LEU A 167 1.37 -11.94 2.86
CA LEU A 167 1.58 -13.11 2.02
C LEU A 167 1.96 -12.70 0.59
N TRP A 168 1.26 -11.72 0.01
CA TRP A 168 1.57 -11.18 -1.32
C TRP A 168 2.99 -10.60 -1.43
N HIS A 169 3.52 -10.05 -0.33
CA HIS A 169 4.87 -9.48 -0.26
C HIS A 169 5.97 -10.50 -0.02
N ILE A 170 5.68 -11.75 0.38
CA ILE A 170 6.72 -12.73 0.71
C ILE A 170 7.77 -12.87 -0.41
N PRO A 171 7.41 -13.01 -1.70
CA PRO A 171 8.39 -13.13 -2.76
C PRO A 171 9.34 -11.94 -2.88
N LEU A 172 8.91 -10.73 -2.49
CA LEU A 172 9.74 -9.51 -2.56
C LEU A 172 11.06 -9.66 -1.79
N PHE A 173 11.05 -10.39 -0.69
CA PHE A 173 12.23 -10.63 0.17
C PHE A 173 13.25 -11.60 -0.44
N PHE A 174 12.99 -12.15 -1.62
CA PHE A 174 13.88 -13.06 -2.33
C PHE A 174 14.31 -12.54 -3.70
N ILE A 175 13.81 -11.36 -4.13
CA ILE A 175 14.15 -10.76 -5.42
C ILE A 175 15.44 -9.92 -5.27
N PRO A 176 16.55 -10.28 -5.96
CA PRO A 176 17.80 -9.54 -5.88
C PRO A 176 17.66 -8.08 -6.35
N GLY A 177 18.40 -7.18 -5.69
CA GLY A 177 18.42 -5.74 -6.00
C GLY A 177 17.30 -4.93 -5.35
N THR A 178 16.31 -5.58 -4.74
CA THR A 178 15.32 -4.89 -3.90
C THR A 178 15.87 -4.68 -2.49
N ASN A 179 15.49 -3.58 -1.82
CA ASN A 179 15.89 -3.34 -0.42
C ASN A 179 15.51 -4.50 0.53
N HIS A 180 14.46 -5.26 0.18
CA HIS A 180 13.99 -6.42 0.94
C HIS A 180 14.88 -7.64 0.71
N GLY A 181 15.21 -7.94 -0.56
CA GLY A 181 16.10 -9.05 -0.92
C GLY A 181 17.54 -8.85 -0.45
N GLU A 182 18.01 -7.60 -0.38
CA GLU A 182 19.34 -7.26 0.16
C GLU A 182 19.39 -7.24 1.70
N GLY A 183 18.26 -7.52 2.38
CA GLY A 183 18.21 -7.59 3.85
C GLY A 183 18.24 -6.24 4.57
N LEU A 184 18.06 -5.13 3.86
CA LEU A 184 18.03 -3.78 4.46
C LEU A 184 16.74 -3.54 5.27
N ILE A 185 15.68 -4.28 4.97
CA ILE A 185 14.38 -4.20 5.65
C ILE A 185 14.11 -5.52 6.37
N ASN A 186 13.91 -5.46 7.69
CA ASN A 186 13.55 -6.64 8.48
C ASN A 186 12.11 -7.10 8.16
N PHE A 187 11.95 -8.37 7.78
CA PHE A 187 10.65 -8.94 7.40
C PHE A 187 9.57 -8.77 8.47
N TRP A 188 9.89 -8.99 9.75
CA TRP A 188 8.91 -8.95 10.81
C TRP A 188 8.51 -7.52 11.17
N MET A 189 9.45 -6.56 11.13
CA MET A 189 9.12 -5.13 11.25
C MET A 189 8.20 -4.68 10.12
N PHE A 190 8.50 -5.11 8.89
CA PHE A 190 7.68 -4.84 7.71
C PHE A 190 6.28 -5.44 7.86
N ALA A 191 6.16 -6.69 8.30
CA ALA A 191 4.87 -7.35 8.51
C ALA A 191 3.98 -6.61 9.53
N VAL A 192 4.55 -6.15 10.65
CA VAL A 192 3.82 -5.33 11.64
C VAL A 192 3.34 -4.02 11.02
N GLN A 193 4.20 -3.36 10.23
CA GLN A 193 3.85 -2.14 9.51
C GLN A 193 2.71 -2.35 8.51
N LEU A 194 2.74 -3.44 7.74
CA LEU A 194 1.69 -3.75 6.77
C LEU A 194 0.31 -3.86 7.43
N ILE A 195 0.22 -4.51 8.59
CA ILE A 195 -1.05 -4.61 9.34
C ILE A 195 -1.52 -3.23 9.77
N ALA A 196 -0.65 -2.42 10.40
CA ALA A 196 -1.00 -1.08 10.87
C ALA A 196 -1.48 -0.17 9.73
N PHE A 197 -0.86 -0.27 8.55
CA PHE A 197 -1.28 0.51 7.39
C PHE A 197 -2.62 0.05 6.82
N ARG A 198 -3.01 -1.22 7.01
CA ARG A 198 -4.38 -1.65 6.69
C ARG A 198 -5.42 -1.12 7.67
N PHE A 199 -5.06 -0.84 8.92
CA PHE A 199 -5.93 -0.05 9.79
C PHE A 199 -6.06 1.39 9.26
N PHE A 200 -4.95 2.04 8.92
CA PHE A 200 -4.96 3.43 8.48
C PHE A 200 -5.68 3.63 7.14
N ASN A 201 -5.37 2.82 6.13
CA ASN A 201 -6.09 2.83 4.85
C ASN A 201 -7.58 2.50 5.02
N GLY A 202 -7.93 1.58 5.92
CA GLY A 202 -9.33 1.29 6.24
C GLY A 202 -10.05 2.50 6.85
N ALA A 203 -9.38 3.24 7.75
CA ALA A 203 -9.92 4.46 8.34
C ALA A 203 -10.08 5.55 7.28
N ILE A 204 -9.05 5.82 6.47
CA ILE A 204 -9.09 6.74 5.32
C ILE A 204 -10.27 6.38 4.43
N TYR A 205 -10.43 5.11 4.07
CA TYR A 205 -11.49 4.65 3.18
C TYR A 205 -12.88 4.97 3.71
N LYS A 206 -13.15 4.71 5.00
CA LYS A 206 -14.45 4.97 5.63
C LYS A 206 -14.80 6.45 5.63
N ILE A 207 -13.84 7.31 5.93
CA ILE A 207 -14.10 8.76 6.09
C ILE A 207 -14.09 9.53 4.76
N SER A 208 -13.62 8.91 3.66
CA SER A 208 -13.29 9.61 2.41
C SER A 208 -14.41 9.65 1.36
N GLY A 209 -15.60 9.12 1.64
CA GLY A 209 -16.73 9.19 0.72
C GLY A 209 -16.39 8.65 -0.68
N LYS A 210 -16.65 9.44 -1.74
CA LYS A 210 -16.42 9.00 -3.12
C LYS A 210 -14.95 8.89 -3.51
N GLY A 211 -14.06 9.70 -2.91
CA GLY A 211 -12.62 9.71 -3.18
C GLY A 211 -11.80 8.67 -2.43
N ARG A 212 -12.44 7.72 -1.75
CA ARG A 212 -11.82 6.76 -0.84
C ARG A 212 -10.70 5.90 -1.41
N VAL A 213 -10.75 5.50 -2.68
CA VAL A 213 -9.65 4.74 -3.30
C VAL A 213 -8.45 5.65 -3.51
N PHE A 214 -8.68 6.83 -4.11
CA PHE A 214 -7.62 7.81 -4.35
C PHE A 214 -6.90 8.25 -3.07
N MET A 215 -7.63 8.45 -1.96
CA MET A 215 -6.99 8.85 -0.70
C MET A 215 -6.04 7.77 -0.14
N CYS A 216 -6.35 6.49 -0.34
CA CYS A 216 -5.46 5.40 0.03
C CYS A 216 -4.26 5.31 -0.92
N VAL A 217 -4.49 5.46 -2.23
CA VAL A 217 -3.43 5.57 -3.25
C VAL A 217 -2.46 6.70 -2.88
N LEU A 218 -2.98 7.86 -2.50
CA LEU A 218 -2.19 9.02 -2.09
C LEU A 218 -1.34 8.72 -0.85
N PHE A 219 -1.95 8.18 0.21
CA PHE A 219 -1.21 7.82 1.43
C PHE A 219 -0.07 6.85 1.13
N HIS A 220 -0.36 5.75 0.42
CA HIS A 220 0.64 4.73 0.09
C HIS A 220 1.76 5.31 -0.79
N THR A 221 1.41 6.12 -1.80
CA THR A 221 2.38 6.82 -2.65
C THR A 221 3.32 7.72 -1.83
N MET A 222 2.75 8.55 -0.95
CA MET A 222 3.53 9.45 -0.11
C MET A 222 4.40 8.69 0.90
N PHE A 223 3.90 7.59 1.46
CA PHE A 223 4.67 6.75 2.36
C PHE A 223 5.90 6.15 1.67
N ASN A 224 5.72 5.55 0.49
CA ASN A 224 6.84 4.96 -0.25
C ASN A 224 7.84 6.02 -0.74
N ALA A 225 7.38 7.25 -1.02
CA ALA A 225 8.26 8.37 -1.35
C ALA A 225 9.05 8.88 -0.13
N ALA A 226 8.48 8.82 1.07
CA ALA A 226 9.12 9.29 2.30
C ALA A 226 10.04 8.24 2.93
N SER A 227 9.72 6.95 2.83
CA SER A 227 10.43 5.87 3.51
C SER A 227 11.94 5.82 3.21
N PRO A 228 12.41 5.95 1.95
CA PRO A 228 13.85 5.97 1.65
C PRO A 228 14.60 7.16 2.24
N ILE A 229 13.93 8.32 2.42
CA ILE A 229 14.53 9.51 3.04
C ILE A 229 14.82 9.27 4.51
N PHE A 230 13.91 8.59 5.20
CA PHE A 230 13.97 8.34 6.64
C PHE A 230 14.36 6.90 6.98
N GLY A 231 15.03 6.19 6.06
CA GLY A 231 15.29 4.75 6.16
C GLY A 231 15.91 4.32 7.48
N THR A 232 16.99 5.00 7.92
CA THR A 232 17.70 4.72 9.19
C THR A 232 16.86 4.95 10.44
N MET A 233 15.82 5.79 10.38
CA MET A 233 14.92 6.08 11.51
C MET A 233 13.87 4.99 11.71
N THR A 234 13.50 4.31 10.62
CA THR A 234 12.37 3.37 10.60
C THR A 234 12.75 1.92 10.94
N MET A 235 14.04 1.64 11.11
CA MET A 235 14.58 0.28 11.29
C MET A 235 14.96 -0.05 12.75
N THR A 236 14.17 0.42 13.71
CA THR A 236 14.32 0.08 15.14
C THR A 236 13.04 -0.55 15.67
N TRP A 237 13.14 -1.65 16.43
CA TRP A 237 11.97 -2.35 16.97
C TRP A 237 11.10 -1.45 17.84
N ALA A 238 11.71 -0.64 18.71
CA ALA A 238 10.98 0.29 19.58
C ALA A 238 10.19 1.32 18.77
N GLY A 239 10.82 1.96 17.78
CA GLY A 239 10.15 2.92 16.90
C GLY A 239 9.04 2.27 16.09
N THR A 240 9.29 1.09 15.52
CA THR A 240 8.30 0.33 14.75
C THR A 240 7.09 -0.01 15.61
N ILE A 241 7.27 -0.56 16.82
CA ILE A 241 6.14 -0.90 17.69
C ILE A 241 5.36 0.36 18.09
N ALA A 242 6.05 1.42 18.50
CA ALA A 242 5.41 2.66 18.94
C ALA A 242 4.62 3.35 17.81
N ALA A 243 5.24 3.58 16.65
CA ALA A 243 4.61 4.26 15.52
C ALA A 243 3.41 3.47 15.00
N ASN A 244 3.54 2.15 14.85
CA ASN A 244 2.46 1.31 14.35
C ASN A 244 1.30 1.19 15.36
N ALA A 245 1.57 1.09 16.67
CA ALA A 245 0.54 1.11 17.69
C ALA A 245 -0.25 2.43 17.70
N VAL A 246 0.45 3.57 17.57
CA VAL A 246 -0.18 4.90 17.47
C VAL A 246 -1.05 4.99 16.21
N ILE A 247 -0.57 4.55 15.05
CA ILE A 247 -1.35 4.55 13.81
C ILE A 247 -2.60 3.68 13.94
N VAL A 248 -2.49 2.47 14.51
CA VAL A 248 -3.65 1.60 14.75
C VAL A 248 -4.66 2.28 15.67
N LEU A 249 -4.20 2.88 16.78
CA LEU A 249 -5.06 3.57 17.73
C LEU A 249 -5.78 4.76 17.08
N VAL A 250 -5.06 5.63 16.38
CA VAL A 250 -5.65 6.76 15.64
C VAL A 250 -6.69 6.26 14.66
N SER A 251 -6.40 5.20 13.91
CA SER A 251 -7.32 4.61 12.95
C SER A 251 -8.63 4.14 13.60
N ILE A 252 -8.53 3.39 14.71
CA ILE A 252 -9.69 2.91 15.47
C ILE A 252 -10.51 4.08 16.01
N VAL A 253 -9.85 5.06 16.64
CA VAL A 253 -10.52 6.25 17.19
C VAL A 253 -11.24 7.02 16.10
N THR A 254 -10.60 7.25 14.95
CA THR A 254 -11.20 7.94 13.80
C THR A 254 -12.47 7.23 13.32
N VAL A 255 -12.43 5.91 13.16
CA VAL A 255 -13.59 5.13 12.72
C VAL A 255 -14.71 5.16 13.76
N VAL A 256 -14.40 5.01 15.05
CA VAL A 256 -15.39 5.06 16.13
C VAL A 256 -16.08 6.43 16.19
N ILE A 257 -15.33 7.53 16.05
CA ILE A 257 -15.90 8.89 16.01
C ILE A 257 -16.80 9.07 14.78
N TYR A 258 -16.35 8.60 13.62
CA TYR A 258 -17.10 8.68 12.37
C TYR A 258 -18.43 7.91 12.45
N ASP A 259 -18.39 6.66 12.93
CA ASP A 259 -19.59 5.82 13.07
C ASP A 259 -20.57 6.41 14.09
N LYS A 260 -20.08 6.96 15.21
CA LYS A 260 -20.94 7.66 16.20
C LYS A 260 -21.60 8.89 15.61
N LYS A 261 -20.89 9.68 14.80
CA LYS A 261 -21.44 10.88 14.15
C LYS A 261 -22.54 10.50 13.15
N ASN A 262 -22.31 9.47 12.33
CA ASN A 262 -23.29 9.05 11.33
C ASN A 262 -24.53 8.40 11.95
N ARG A 263 -24.40 7.66 13.06
CA ARG A 263 -25.56 7.12 13.80
C ARG A 263 -26.44 8.18 14.47
N ARG A 264 -25.93 9.39 14.70
CA ARG A 264 -26.70 10.52 15.27
C ARG A 264 -27.45 11.34 14.21
N ILE A 265 -27.16 11.12 12.93
CA ILE A 265 -27.75 11.85 11.80
C ILE A 265 -28.91 11.05 11.17
N VAL A 266 -29.01 9.75 11.50
CA VAL A 266 -30.11 8.84 11.14
C VAL A 266 -31.07 8.76 12.30
#